data_AF-A0A7V1EHB3-F1
#
_entry.id   AF-A0A7V1EHB3-F1
#
_cell.length_a   1.000
_cell.length_b   1.000
_cell.length_c   1.000
_cell.angle_alpha   90.00
_cell.angle_beta   90.00
_cell.angle_gamma   90.00
#
_symmetry.space_group_name_H-M   'P 1'
#
loop_
_entity.id
_entity.type
_entity.pdbx_description
1 polymer ?
#
loop_
_entity_poly.entity_id
_entity_poly.type
_entity_poly.pdbx_seq_one_letter_code
_entity_poly.pdbx_strand_id
1 'polypeptide(L)'
;MPKKKIQDLPLLTSIPEIIVLNFDEDGTFRTDFSGYRISIKLEEDISNFSEDEKIELRKEAGLEPEGVNGLLKLCLQQLSMITFFTIKGEESRAWLIRAGTKVIDAAEKIHTDLKEGFIKAEILRYEDLLKTGGFASAHEQGLTKIEGKDYIVQDGDIILIKFKV
;
A
#
# COMPACT_ATOMS: atom_id res chain seq x y z
N MET A 1 19.54 -34.55 12.01
CA MET A 1 18.75 -33.74 11.07
C MET A 1 18.36 -32.43 11.76
N PRO A 2 18.57 -31.25 11.16
CA PRO A 2 18.08 -30.00 11.75
C PRO A 2 16.54 -30.04 11.80
N LYS A 3 15.95 -29.76 12.96
CA LYS A 3 14.49 -29.68 13.11
C LYS A 3 14.01 -28.44 12.32
N LYS A 4 13.27 -28.65 11.23
CA LYS A 4 12.56 -27.56 10.54
C LYS A 4 11.61 -26.89 11.53
N LYS A 5 11.61 -25.56 11.60
CA LYS A 5 10.65 -24.82 12.40
C LYS A 5 9.29 -24.88 11.69
N ILE A 6 8.19 -24.76 12.44
CA ILE A 6 6.83 -24.73 11.88
C ILE A 6 6.68 -23.63 10.81
N GLN A 7 7.43 -22.52 10.99
CA GLN A 7 7.49 -21.40 10.05
C GLN A 7 8.10 -21.76 8.68
N ASP A 8 8.86 -22.85 8.59
CA ASP A 8 9.51 -23.30 7.35
C ASP A 8 8.63 -24.27 6.54
N LEU A 9 7.42 -24.57 7.04
CA LEU A 9 6.45 -25.43 6.39
C LEU A 9 5.41 -24.57 5.67
N PRO A 10 5.06 -24.87 4.40
CA PRO A 10 4.04 -24.14 3.64
C PRO A 10 2.63 -24.56 4.10
N LEU A 11 2.31 -24.29 5.36
CA LEU A 11 1.01 -24.64 5.94
C LEU A 11 -0.05 -23.66 5.45
N LEU A 12 -1.13 -24.18 4.87
CA LEU A 12 -2.27 -23.37 4.42
C LEU A 12 -2.88 -22.57 5.58
N THR A 13 -2.89 -23.13 6.79
CA THR A 13 -3.42 -22.50 8.02
C THR A 13 -2.57 -21.35 8.55
N SER A 14 -1.36 -21.15 8.02
CA SER A 14 -0.49 -20.01 8.38
C SER A 14 -0.66 -18.83 7.43
N ILE A 15 -1.44 -18.99 6.35
CA ILE A 15 -1.71 -17.92 5.40
C ILE A 15 -2.78 -17.01 6.01
N PRO A 16 -2.54 -15.69 6.11
CA PRO A 16 -3.55 -14.75 6.58
C PRO A 16 -4.82 -14.81 5.73
N GLU A 17 -5.98 -14.85 6.39
CA GLU A 17 -7.29 -14.92 5.73
C GLU A 17 -8.10 -13.64 5.92
N ILE A 18 -8.99 -13.36 4.96
CA ILE A 18 -9.98 -12.28 5.02
C ILE A 18 -11.32 -12.89 4.62
N ILE A 19 -12.34 -12.72 5.45
CA ILE A 19 -13.70 -13.16 5.16
C ILE A 19 -14.42 -12.03 4.42
N VAL A 20 -14.86 -12.30 3.20
CA VAL A 20 -15.67 -11.38 2.37
C VAL A 20 -17.07 -11.94 2.26
N LEU A 21 -18.05 -11.13 2.64
CA LEU A 21 -19.46 -11.48 2.63
C LEU A 21 -20.11 -10.77 1.45
N ASN A 22 -20.50 -11.55 0.44
CA ASN A 22 -21.20 -11.04 -0.74
C ASN A 22 -22.71 -11.03 -0.50
N PHE A 23 -23.32 -9.83 -0.43
CA PHE A 23 -24.75 -9.63 -0.18
C PHE A 23 -25.52 -9.39 -1.48
N ASP A 24 -26.78 -9.80 -1.47
CA ASP A 24 -27.77 -9.38 -2.46
C ASP A 24 -28.28 -7.95 -2.16
N GLU A 25 -28.89 -7.32 -3.17
CA GLU A 25 -29.46 -5.98 -3.06
C GLU A 25 -30.61 -5.88 -2.05
N ASP A 26 -31.24 -7.01 -1.74
CA ASP A 26 -32.40 -7.06 -0.85
C ASP A 26 -32.02 -6.98 0.65
N GLY A 27 -30.73 -7.07 1.00
CA GLY A 27 -30.22 -6.80 2.35
C GLY A 27 -30.82 -7.70 3.45
N THR A 28 -31.43 -8.82 3.07
CA THR A 28 -32.16 -9.71 3.99
C THR A 28 -31.28 -10.77 4.63
N PHE A 29 -30.08 -11.01 4.09
CA PHE A 29 -29.16 -11.99 4.65
C PHE A 29 -28.57 -11.49 5.98
N ARG A 30 -28.92 -12.16 7.08
CA ARG A 30 -28.28 -11.95 8.39
C ARG A 30 -27.39 -13.15 8.68
N THR A 31 -26.14 -12.86 9.02
CA THR A 31 -25.13 -13.88 9.33
C THR A 31 -24.45 -13.56 10.65
N ASP A 32 -24.12 -14.61 11.40
CA ASP A 32 -23.33 -14.52 12.63
C ASP A 32 -21.83 -14.31 12.33
N PHE A 33 -21.43 -14.44 11.06
CA PHE A 33 -20.05 -14.20 10.63
C PHE A 33 -19.77 -12.71 10.50
N SER A 34 -18.69 -12.25 11.14
CA SER A 34 -18.10 -10.93 10.89
C SER A 34 -17.18 -11.01 9.67
N GLY A 35 -17.34 -10.10 8.72
CA GLY A 35 -16.50 -10.03 7.53
C GLY A 35 -16.74 -8.74 6.75
N TYR A 36 -15.91 -8.50 5.73
CA TYR A 36 -16.03 -7.34 4.85
C TYR A 36 -17.27 -7.48 3.97
N ARG A 37 -18.21 -6.53 4.07
CA ARG A 37 -19.51 -6.61 3.40
C ARG A 37 -19.46 -5.90 2.05
N ILE A 38 -19.74 -6.63 0.98
CA ILE A 38 -19.78 -6.10 -0.38
C ILE A 38 -20.93 -6.73 -1.16
N SER A 39 -21.38 -6.10 -2.23
CA SER A 39 -22.26 -6.72 -3.21
C SER A 39 -21.62 -6.61 -4.58
N ILE A 40 -21.18 -7.74 -5.15
CA ILE A 40 -20.49 -7.74 -6.46
C ILE A 40 -21.41 -7.19 -7.55
N LYS A 41 -22.70 -7.49 -7.47
CA LYS A 41 -23.70 -6.99 -8.41
C LYS A 41 -23.83 -5.47 -8.33
N LEU A 42 -23.97 -4.94 -7.11
CA LEU A 42 -24.02 -3.49 -6.91
C LEU A 42 -22.75 -2.81 -7.43
N GLU A 43 -21.55 -3.35 -7.16
CA GLU A 43 -20.28 -2.79 -7.64
C GLU A 43 -20.18 -2.73 -9.18
N GLU A 44 -20.77 -3.70 -9.87
CA GLU A 44 -20.85 -3.71 -11.33
C GLU A 44 -21.80 -2.60 -11.82
N ASP A 45 -22.98 -2.50 -11.21
CA ASP A 45 -24.02 -1.53 -11.59
C ASP A 45 -23.59 -0.07 -11.36
N ILE A 46 -22.90 0.20 -10.25
CA ILE A 46 -22.45 1.55 -9.87
C ILE A 46 -21.07 1.91 -10.45
N SER A 47 -20.45 1.05 -11.26
CA SER A 47 -19.08 1.23 -11.74
C SER A 47 -18.83 2.58 -12.45
N ASN A 48 -19.84 3.07 -13.19
CA ASN A 48 -19.80 4.32 -13.95
C ASN A 48 -20.29 5.56 -13.18
N PHE A 49 -20.69 5.41 -11.92
CA PHE A 49 -21.21 6.49 -11.09
C PHE A 49 -20.05 7.32 -10.52
N SER A 50 -20.35 8.51 -10.01
CA SER A 50 -19.37 9.29 -9.27
C SER A 50 -19.01 8.62 -7.94
N GLU A 51 -17.83 8.92 -7.39
CA GLU A 51 -17.40 8.33 -6.12
C GLU A 51 -18.33 8.67 -4.96
N ASP A 52 -18.89 9.88 -4.93
CA ASP A 52 -19.84 10.29 -3.89
C ASP A 52 -21.14 9.46 -3.96
N GLU A 53 -21.71 9.29 -5.17
CA GLU A 53 -22.90 8.45 -5.39
C GLU A 53 -22.63 6.98 -5.01
N LYS A 54 -21.46 6.44 -5.38
CA LYS A 54 -21.07 5.07 -5.02
C LYS A 54 -21.03 4.88 -3.50
N ILE A 55 -20.46 5.85 -2.78
CA ILE A 55 -20.36 5.79 -1.31
C ILE A 55 -21.75 5.84 -0.67
N GLU A 56 -22.65 6.68 -1.16
CA GLU A 56 -24.02 6.80 -0.66
C GLU A 56 -24.80 5.50 -0.88
N LEU A 57 -24.81 4.96 -2.10
CA LEU A 57 -25.52 3.72 -2.43
C LEU A 57 -25.04 2.51 -1.61
N ARG A 58 -23.73 2.38 -1.39
CA ARG A 58 -23.17 1.32 -0.53
C ARG A 58 -23.62 1.46 0.92
N LYS A 59 -23.63 2.69 1.46
CA LYS A 59 -24.08 2.95 2.83
C LYS A 59 -25.56 2.64 3.00
N GLU A 60 -26.39 3.03 2.05
CA GLU A 60 -27.83 2.73 2.05
C GLU A 60 -28.10 1.22 2.03
N ALA A 61 -27.30 0.47 1.27
CA ALA A 61 -27.34 -0.99 1.23
C ALA A 61 -26.71 -1.68 2.47
N GLY A 62 -26.17 -0.92 3.43
CA GLY A 62 -25.51 -1.47 4.62
C GLY A 62 -24.17 -2.18 4.33
N LEU A 63 -23.54 -1.83 3.21
CA LEU A 63 -22.25 -2.34 2.76
C LEU A 63 -21.11 -1.41 3.19
N GLU A 64 -19.88 -1.89 3.02
CA GLU A 64 -18.69 -1.09 3.32
C GLU A 64 -18.57 0.07 2.32
N PRO A 65 -18.42 1.33 2.78
CA PRO A 65 -18.51 2.52 1.92
C PRO A 65 -17.39 2.58 0.87
N GLU A 66 -16.23 2.00 1.19
CA GLU A 66 -15.07 1.94 0.31
C GLU A 66 -15.14 0.81 -0.74
N GLY A 67 -16.13 -0.09 -0.66
CA GLY A 67 -16.36 -1.17 -1.62
C GLY A 67 -15.10 -1.99 -1.95
N VAL A 68 -14.87 -2.24 -3.24
CA VAL A 68 -13.69 -3.01 -3.70
C VAL A 68 -12.36 -2.36 -3.26
N ASN A 69 -12.30 -1.01 -3.20
CA ASN A 69 -11.09 -0.30 -2.80
C ASN A 69 -10.75 -0.53 -1.33
N GLY A 70 -11.76 -0.57 -0.46
CA GLY A 70 -11.55 -0.90 0.96
C GLY A 70 -11.10 -2.34 1.15
N LEU A 71 -11.65 -3.28 0.36
CA LEU A 71 -11.18 -4.67 0.35
C LEU A 71 -9.70 -4.76 -0.06
N LEU A 72 -9.28 -4.03 -1.10
CA LEU A 72 -7.88 -3.97 -1.52
C LEU A 72 -6.98 -3.45 -0.40
N LYS A 73 -7.38 -2.38 0.30
CA LYS A 73 -6.63 -1.84 1.43
C LYS A 73 -6.48 -2.87 2.55
N LEU A 74 -7.54 -3.59 2.89
CA LEU A 74 -7.49 -4.67 3.88
C LEU A 74 -6.54 -5.79 3.47
N CYS A 75 -6.57 -6.21 2.20
CA CYS A 75 -5.62 -7.20 1.67
C CYS A 75 -4.17 -6.74 1.82
N LEU A 76 -3.86 -5.49 1.49
CA LEU A 76 -2.52 -4.93 1.62
C LEU A 76 -2.07 -4.86 3.09
N GLN A 77 -2.96 -4.41 3.98
CA GLN A 77 -2.70 -4.37 5.43
C GLN A 77 -2.45 -5.77 6.00
N GLN A 78 -3.28 -6.75 5.63
CA GLN A 78 -3.16 -8.13 6.09
C GLN A 78 -1.84 -8.78 5.62
N LEU A 79 -1.35 -8.39 4.44
CA LEU A 79 -0.04 -8.81 3.92
C LEU A 79 1.13 -7.97 4.45
N SER A 80 0.86 -6.99 5.33
CA SER A 80 1.83 -6.02 5.85
C SER A 80 2.60 -5.31 4.73
N MET A 81 1.89 -4.90 3.68
CA MET A 81 2.45 -4.17 2.55
C MET A 81 2.33 -2.66 2.78
N ILE A 82 3.35 -1.92 2.37
CA ILE A 82 3.40 -0.45 2.34
C ILE A 82 3.76 0.01 0.95
N THR A 83 3.46 1.27 0.64
CA THR A 83 3.75 1.91 -0.63
C THR A 83 4.72 3.07 -0.42
N PHE A 84 5.79 3.10 -1.21
CA PHE A 84 6.66 4.27 -1.32
C PHE A 84 6.66 4.78 -2.76
N PHE A 85 7.14 6.01 -2.96
CA PHE A 85 7.09 6.70 -4.23
C PHE A 85 8.47 7.11 -4.71
N THR A 86 8.63 7.16 -6.03
CA THR A 86 9.80 7.76 -6.69
C THR A 86 9.33 8.81 -7.67
N ILE A 87 10.09 9.91 -7.78
CA ILE A 87 9.83 10.98 -8.75
C ILE A 87 11.08 11.14 -9.63
N LYS A 88 10.89 11.11 -10.95
CA LYS A 88 11.94 11.32 -11.95
C LYS A 88 11.42 12.27 -13.03
N GLY A 89 11.77 13.55 -12.92
CA GLY A 89 11.18 14.58 -13.78
C GLY A 89 9.67 14.65 -13.54
N GLU A 90 8.89 14.48 -14.60
CA GLU A 90 7.42 14.46 -14.54
C GLU A 90 6.84 13.07 -14.21
N GLU A 91 7.67 12.03 -14.21
CA GLU A 91 7.21 10.68 -13.91
C GLU A 91 7.21 10.43 -12.40
N SER A 92 6.06 10.01 -11.87
CA SER A 92 5.93 9.49 -10.51
C SER A 92 5.50 8.04 -10.54
N ARG A 93 6.02 7.23 -9.62
CA ARG A 93 5.69 5.81 -9.54
C ARG A 93 5.55 5.36 -8.09
N ALA A 94 4.51 4.57 -7.86
CA ALA A 94 4.26 3.87 -6.61
C ALA A 94 4.90 2.47 -6.62
N TRP A 95 5.52 2.09 -5.51
CA TRP A 95 6.21 0.82 -5.33
C TRP A 95 5.72 0.13 -4.08
N LEU A 96 5.14 -1.05 -4.27
CA LEU A 96 4.62 -1.87 -3.19
C LEU A 96 5.71 -2.79 -2.64
N ILE A 97 5.97 -2.71 -1.34
CA ILE A 97 6.98 -3.49 -0.60
C ILE A 97 6.41 -3.98 0.74
N ARG A 98 7.06 -4.93 1.40
CA ARG A 98 6.68 -5.32 2.77
C ARG A 98 7.14 -4.26 3.77
N ALA A 99 6.36 -4.01 4.80
CA ALA A 99 6.79 -3.23 5.95
C ALA A 99 8.09 -3.82 6.53
N GLY A 100 9.02 -2.95 6.94
CA GLY A 100 10.33 -3.39 7.41
C GLY A 100 11.38 -3.58 6.30
N THR A 101 11.04 -3.36 5.04
CA THR A 101 12.01 -3.43 3.93
C THR A 101 13.02 -2.28 4.05
N LYS A 102 14.31 -2.60 3.95
CA LYS A 102 15.40 -1.60 3.92
C LYS A 102 15.41 -0.84 2.60
N VAL A 103 15.86 0.41 2.62
CA VAL A 103 15.91 1.26 1.43
C VAL A 103 16.80 0.69 0.32
N ILE A 104 17.85 -0.06 0.66
CA ILE A 104 18.70 -0.73 -0.33
C ILE A 104 17.96 -1.87 -1.07
N ASP A 105 17.07 -2.58 -0.40
CA ASP A 105 16.25 -3.63 -1.01
C ASP A 105 15.05 -3.03 -1.76
N ALA A 106 14.52 -1.91 -1.28
CA ALA A 106 13.55 -1.11 -2.01
C ALA A 106 14.16 -0.53 -3.31
N ALA A 107 15.45 -0.15 -3.30
CA ALA A 107 16.17 0.28 -4.50
C ALA A 107 16.24 -0.81 -5.58
N GLU A 108 16.51 -2.05 -5.19
CA GLU A 108 16.51 -3.21 -6.09
C GLU A 108 15.15 -3.42 -6.77
N LYS A 109 14.05 -3.16 -6.04
CA LYS A 109 12.70 -3.27 -6.59
C LYS A 109 12.45 -2.31 -7.75
N ILE A 110 13.13 -1.17 -7.75
CA ILE A 110 13.11 -0.20 -8.85
C ILE A 110 14.01 -0.69 -10.00
N HIS A 111 15.27 -0.99 -9.68
CA HIS A 111 16.24 -1.54 -10.62
C HIS A 111 17.45 -2.12 -9.87
N THR A 112 18.03 -3.21 -10.35
CA THR A 112 19.18 -3.88 -9.72
C THR A 112 20.40 -2.96 -9.57
N ASP A 113 20.71 -2.16 -10.59
CA ASP A 113 21.85 -1.22 -10.59
C ASP A 113 21.78 -0.17 -9.47
N LEU A 114 20.57 0.21 -9.03
CA LEU A 114 20.40 1.15 -7.92
C LEU A 114 20.86 0.58 -6.59
N LYS A 115 20.73 -0.74 -6.41
CA LYS A 115 21.23 -1.45 -5.23
C LYS A 115 22.75 -1.59 -5.27
N GLU A 116 23.31 -1.97 -6.42
CA GLU A 116 24.76 -2.12 -6.59
C GLU A 116 25.50 -0.79 -6.43
N GLY A 117 24.97 0.26 -7.05
CA GLY A 117 25.53 1.61 -7.00
C GLY A 117 25.12 2.43 -5.77
N PHE A 118 24.33 1.89 -4.83
CA PHE A 118 23.72 2.68 -3.76
C PHE A 118 24.74 3.47 -2.93
N ILE A 119 24.59 4.80 -2.90
CA ILE A 119 25.37 5.69 -2.04
C ILE A 119 24.55 6.10 -0.82
N LYS A 120 23.37 6.70 -1.07
CA LYS A 120 22.46 7.23 -0.04
C LYS A 120 21.06 7.40 -0.62
N ALA A 121 20.06 7.50 0.24
CA ALA A 121 18.70 7.85 -0.13
C ALA A 121 18.33 9.21 0.46
N GLU A 122 17.67 10.05 -0.33
CA GLU A 122 17.01 11.23 0.17
C GLU A 122 15.52 10.91 0.33
N ILE A 123 15.00 11.09 1.53
CA ILE A 123 13.64 10.71 1.93
C ILE A 123 12.86 11.98 2.24
N LEU A 124 11.66 12.06 1.68
CA LEU A 124 10.66 13.09 1.99
C LEU A 124 9.32 12.42 2.27
N ARG A 125 8.61 12.87 3.30
CA ARG A 125 7.26 12.36 3.56
C ARG A 125 6.26 12.95 2.58
N TYR A 126 5.32 12.13 2.12
CA TYR A 126 4.23 12.58 1.26
C TYR A 126 3.50 13.81 1.81
N GLU A 127 3.19 13.84 3.10
CA GLU A 127 2.53 14.97 3.75
C GLU A 127 3.34 16.27 3.65
N ASP A 128 4.66 16.17 3.75
CA ASP A 128 5.56 17.32 3.68
C ASP A 128 5.73 17.79 2.23
N LEU A 129 5.78 16.86 1.27
CA LEU A 129 5.75 17.21 -0.16
C LEU A 129 4.50 18.03 -0.51
N LEU A 130 3.32 17.63 -0.02
CA LEU A 130 2.07 18.36 -0.28
C LEU A 130 2.10 19.77 0.32
N LYS A 131 2.68 19.95 1.51
CA LYS A 131 2.77 21.25 2.18
C LYS A 131 3.75 22.19 1.49
N THR A 132 4.87 21.68 0.98
CA THR A 132 5.93 22.50 0.38
C THR A 132 5.80 22.67 -1.13
N GLY A 133 5.00 21.83 -1.79
CA GLY A 133 4.80 21.85 -3.24
C GLY A 133 5.96 21.25 -4.05
N GLY A 134 6.97 20.64 -3.41
CA GLY A 134 8.05 19.98 -4.14
C GLY A 134 9.31 19.69 -3.33
N PHE A 135 10.18 18.83 -3.89
CA PHE A 135 11.44 18.43 -3.25
C PHE A 135 12.39 19.60 -3.00
N ALA A 136 12.52 20.54 -3.94
CA ALA A 136 13.42 21.68 -3.80
C ALA A 136 13.03 22.55 -2.59
N SER A 137 11.75 22.90 -2.47
CA SER A 137 11.24 23.67 -1.34
C SER A 137 11.33 22.89 -0.02
N ALA A 138 11.04 21.58 -0.04
CA ALA A 138 11.21 20.74 1.14
C ALA A 138 12.66 20.66 1.63
N HIS A 139 13.62 20.60 0.70
CA HIS A 139 15.04 20.58 1.02
C HIS A 139 15.49 21.92 1.62
N GLU A 140 15.06 23.05 1.06
CA GLU A 140 15.35 24.39 1.63
C GLU A 140 14.79 24.57 3.04
N GLN A 141 13.64 23.94 3.33
CA GLN A 141 13.01 23.94 4.65
C GLN A 141 13.58 22.88 5.61
N GLY A 142 14.56 22.07 5.17
CA GLY A 142 15.19 21.03 6.00
C GLY A 142 14.28 19.83 6.30
N LEU A 143 13.24 19.60 5.50
CA LEU A 143 12.28 18.50 5.67
C LEU A 143 12.75 17.21 4.99
N THR A 144 13.70 17.28 4.06
CA THR A 144 14.30 16.10 3.45
C THR A 144 15.37 15.50 4.37
N LYS A 145 15.37 14.17 4.48
CA LYS A 145 16.34 13.42 5.29
C LYS A 145 17.28 12.64 4.39
N ILE A 146 18.56 12.64 4.74
CA ILE A 146 19.57 11.82 4.05
C ILE A 146 19.80 10.57 4.88
N GLU A 147 19.49 9.44 4.29
CA GLU A 147 19.49 8.14 4.95
C GLU A 147 20.46 7.15 4.30
N GLY A 148 21.02 6.28 5.13
CA GLY A 148 21.93 5.21 4.71
C GLY A 148 21.21 3.93 4.28
N LYS A 149 21.99 2.89 3.99
CA LYS A 149 21.49 1.59 3.49
C LYS A 149 20.52 0.88 4.45
N ASP A 150 20.64 1.15 5.75
CA ASP A 150 19.87 0.48 6.81
C ASP A 150 18.54 1.16 7.15
N TYR A 151 18.22 2.30 6.51
CA TYR A 151 16.93 2.95 6.73
C TYR A 151 15.78 2.03 6.34
N ILE A 152 14.79 1.93 7.22
CA ILE A 152 13.58 1.15 7.01
C ILE A 152 12.56 2.05 6.34
N VAL A 153 12.19 1.71 5.10
CA VAL A 153 11.20 2.47 4.34
C VAL A 153 9.87 2.45 5.07
N GLN A 154 9.23 3.61 5.11
CA GLN A 154 7.93 3.80 5.73
C GLN A 154 6.88 4.08 4.65
N ASP A 155 5.62 3.82 4.99
CA ASP A 155 4.49 4.08 4.09
C ASP A 155 4.42 5.58 3.73
N GLY A 156 4.20 5.87 2.45
CA GLY A 156 4.16 7.24 1.94
C GLY A 156 5.52 7.94 1.82
N ASP A 157 6.65 7.25 2.04
CA ASP A 157 7.96 7.81 1.77
C ASP A 157 8.10 8.11 0.28
N ILE A 158 8.64 9.28 -0.05
CA ILE A 158 9.10 9.62 -1.38
C ILE A 158 10.62 9.58 -1.36
N ILE A 159 11.19 8.74 -2.21
CA ILE A 159 12.58 8.33 -2.15
C ILE A 159 13.30 8.74 -3.42
N LEU A 160 14.39 9.49 -3.27
CA LEU A 160 15.35 9.76 -4.33
C LEU A 160 16.66 9.03 -4.01
N ILE A 161 16.95 7.99 -4.79
CA ILE A 161 18.18 7.20 -4.62
C ILE A 161 19.34 7.91 -5.31
N LYS A 162 20.42 8.17 -4.57
CA LYS A 162 21.70 8.59 -5.13
C LYS A 162 22.57 7.34 -5.28
N PHE A 163 22.99 7.07 -6.50
CA PHE A 163 23.82 5.93 -6.84
C PHE A 163 25.00 6.36 -7.72
N LYS A 164 26.06 5.56 -7.71
CA LYS A 164 27.20 5.74 -8.58
C LYS A 164 26.87 5.17 -9.97
N VAL A 165 27.09 5.98 -11.00
CA VAL A 165 27.07 5.56 -12.41
C VAL A 165 28.47 5.16 -12.83
#